data_AF-A0A947A226-F1
#
_entry.id   AF-A0A947A226-F1
#
_cell.length_a   1.000
_cell.length_b   1.000
_cell.length_c   1.000
_cell.angle_alpha   90.00
_cell.angle_beta   90.00
_cell.angle_gamma   90.00
#
_symmetry.space_group_name_H-M   'P 1'
#
loop_
_entity.id
_entity.type
_entity.pdbx_description
1 polymer ?
#
loop_
_entity_poly.entity_id
_entity_poly.type
_entity_poly.pdbx_seq_one_letter_code
_entity_poly.pdbx_strand_id
1 'polypeptide(L)' 'MDYKKSLFYLLTSLILSPILVYIVLFSAKAAGSTYEMTHGETFIIWLLMAIVINLSLKKK' A
#
# COMPACT_ATOMS: atom_id res chain seq x y z
N MET A 1 -0.71 -3.25 25.22
CA MET A 1 -0.47 -3.00 23.80
C MET A 1 1.03 -2.83 23.61
N ASP A 2 1.68 -3.67 22.83
CA ASP A 2 3.11 -3.47 22.51
C ASP A 2 3.24 -2.35 21.47
N TYR A 3 3.34 -1.11 21.95
CA TYR A 3 3.46 0.08 21.09
C TYR A 3 4.61 -0.03 20.09
N LYS A 4 5.72 -0.66 20.50
CA LYS A 4 6.86 -0.94 19.62
C LYS A 4 6.48 -1.82 18.43
N LYS A 5 5.67 -2.85 18.68
CA LYS A 5 5.18 -3.79 17.65
C LYS A 5 4.19 -3.09 16.71
N SER A 6 3.29 -2.28 17.25
CA SER A 6 2.34 -1.51 16.44
C SER A 6 3.03 -0.49 15.54
N LEU A 7 4.03 0.23 16.07
CA LEU A 7 4.81 1.19 15.29
C LEU A 7 5.61 0.51 14.18
N PHE A 8 6.20 -0.66 14.46
CA PHE A 8 6.88 -1.46 13.45
C PHE A 8 5.93 -1.86 12.31
N TYR A 9 4.75 -2.39 12.61
CA TYR A 9 3.77 -2.72 11.57
C TYR A 9 3.31 -1.52 10.74
N LEU A 10 3.16 -0.35 11.36
CA LEU A 10 2.81 0.88 10.64
C LEU A 10 3.92 1.28 9.67
N LEU A 11 5.17 1.33 10.15
CA LEU A 11 6.34 1.64 9.31
C LEU A 11 6.51 0.64 8.16
N THR A 12 6.43 -0.66 8.45
CA THR A 12 6.50 -1.69 7.42
C THR A 12 5.38 -1.55 6.41
N SER A 13 4.14 -1.29 6.85
CA SER A 13 3.00 -1.12 5.93
C SER A 13 3.14 0.10 5.03
N LEU A 14 3.73 1.20 5.53
CA LEU A 14 3.93 2.43 4.77
C LEU A 14 5.03 2.29 3.70
N ILE A 15 6.08 1.52 3.98
CA ILE A 15 7.18 1.26 3.03
C ILE A 15 6.77 0.19 2.00
N LEU A 16 5.95 -0.78 2.39
CA LEU A 16 5.53 -1.87 1.51
C LEU A 16 4.40 -1.47 0.56
N SER A 17 3.56 -0.49 0.95
CA SER A 17 2.43 -0.04 0.12
C SER A 17 2.78 0.52 -1.26
N PRO A 18 3.79 1.38 -1.49
CA PRO A 18 4.09 1.88 -2.82
C PRO A 18 4.61 0.73 -3.71
N ILE A 19 5.38 -0.21 -3.15
CA ILE A 19 5.86 -1.39 -3.86
C ILE A 19 4.68 -2.19 -4.40
N LEU A 20 3.68 -2.49 -3.56
CA LEU A 20 2.50 -3.23 -3.99
C LEU A 20 1.64 -2.46 -5.00
N VAL A 21 1.48 -1.15 -4.84
CA VAL A 21 0.75 -0.31 -5.80
C VAL A 21 1.38 -0.38 -7.19
N TYR A 22 2.70 -0.27 -7.31
CA TYR A 22 3.39 -0.38 -8.60
C TYR A 22 3.32 -1.80 -9.19
N ILE A 23 3.36 -2.85 -8.37
CA ILE A 23 3.16 -4.24 -8.84
C ILE A 23 1.76 -4.39 -9.44
N VAL A 24 0.73 -3.84 -8.80
CA VAL A 24 -0.66 -3.87 -9.29
C VAL A 24 -0.79 -3.06 -10.58
N LEU A 25 -0.26 -1.84 -10.63
CA LEU A 25 -0.28 -1.00 -11.84
C LEU A 25 0.47 -1.65 -13.01
N PHE A 26 1.61 -2.29 -12.73
CA PHE A 26 2.38 -3.02 -13.73
C PHE A 26 1.59 -4.22 -14.28
N SER A 27 0.94 -4.98 -13.39
CA SER A 27 0.09 -6.11 -13.77
C SER A 27 -1.12 -5.66 -14.59
N ALA A 28 -1.74 -4.55 -14.21
CA ALA A 28 -2.84 -3.94 -14.96
C ALA A 28 -2.39 -3.48 -16.35
N LYS A 29 -1.21 -2.87 -16.45
CA LYS A 29 -0.61 -2.47 -17.73
C LYS A 29 -0.33 -3.68 -18.63
N ALA A 30 0.17 -4.77 -18.05
CA ALA A 30 0.39 -6.02 -18.78
C ALA A 30 -0.93 -6.64 -19.28
N ALA A 31 -2.04 -6.44 -18.55
CA ALA A 31 -3.38 -6.83 -18.97
C ALA A 31 -4.04 -5.87 -19.99
N GLY A 32 -3.33 -4.83 -20.45
CA GLY A 32 -3.82 -3.88 -21.44
C GLY A 32 -4.56 -2.66 -20.86
N SER A 33 -4.54 -2.46 -19.53
CA SER A 33 -5.16 -1.30 -18.89
C SER A 33 -4.20 -0.11 -18.80
N THR A 34 -4.72 1.09 -19.05
CA THR A 34 -3.99 2.35 -18.88
C THR A 34 -4.61 3.15 -17.74
N TYR A 35 -3.91 3.19 -16.61
CA TYR A 35 -4.28 4.03 -15.46
C TYR A 35 -3.36 5.25 -15.42
N GLU A 36 -3.90 6.41 -15.78
CA GLU A 36 -3.23 7.69 -15.54
C GLU A 36 -3.64 8.21 -14.15
N MET A 37 -2.66 8.43 -13.30
CA MET A 37 -2.85 8.88 -11.92
C MET A 37 -2.10 10.18 -11.72
N THR A 38 -2.79 11.19 -11.19
CA THR A 38 -2.14 12.40 -10.71
C THR A 38 -1.31 12.11 -9.44
N HIS A 39 -0.45 13.05 -9.06
CA HIS A 39 0.35 12.91 -7.85
C HIS A 39 -0.52 12.79 -6.59
N GLY A 40 -1.64 13.53 -6.54
CA GLY A 40 -2.59 13.48 -5.42
C GLY A 40 -3.30 12.13 -5.31
N GLU A 41 -3.78 11.59 -6.43
CA GLU A 41 -4.45 10.28 -6.46
C GLU A 41 -3.49 9.16 -6.07
N THR A 42 -2.25 9.21 -6.57
CA THR A 42 -1.20 8.24 -6.22
C THR A 42 -0.91 8.25 -4.72
N PHE A 43 -0.85 9.45 -4.11
CA PHE A 43 -0.65 9.59 -2.67
C PHE A 43 -1.80 8.99 -1.85
N ILE A 44 -3.05 9.20 -2.27
CA ILE A 44 -4.23 8.64 -1.62
C ILE A 44 -4.21 7.11 -1.70
N ILE A 45 -3.96 6.54 -2.89
CA ILE A 45 -3.91 5.09 -3.09
C ILE A 45 -2.78 4.46 -2.27
N TRP A 46 -1.63 5.12 -2.19
CA TRP A 46 -0.51 4.68 -1.37
C TRP A 46 -0.90 4.58 0.12
N LEU A 47 -1.57 5.61 0.66
CA LEU A 47 -2.05 5.61 2.05
C LEU A 47 -3.12 4.54 2.30
N LEU A 48 -4.09 4.41 1.40
CA LEU A 48 -5.12 3.38 1.49
C LEU A 48 -4.50 1.98 1.49
N MET A 49 -3.51 1.74 0.63
CA MET A 49 -2.82 0.46 0.57
C MET A 49 -2.02 0.19 1.85
N ALA A 50 -1.40 1.23 2.45
CA ALA A 50 -0.74 1.09 3.76
C ALA A 50 -1.73 0.63 4.84
N ILE A 51 -2.93 1.21 4.87
CA ILE A 51 -4.00 0.82 5.82
C ILE A 51 -4.41 -0.64 5.59
N VAL A 52 -4.62 -1.07 4.33
CA VAL A 52 -4.99 -2.46 4.00
C VAL A 52 -3.92 -3.45 4.45
N ILE A 53 -2.64 -3.14 4.20
CA ILE A 53 -1.52 -3.98 4.64
C ILE A 53 -1.48 -4.05 6.17
N ASN A 54 -1.63 -2.93 6.86
CA ASN A 54 -1.62 -2.89 8.31
C ASN A 54 -2.75 -3.73 8.91
N LEU A 55 -3.96 -3.64 8.34
CA LEU A 55 -5.12 -4.47 8.71
C LEU A 55 -4.85 -5.96 8.45
N SER A 56 -4.18 -6.29 7.35
CA SER A 56 -3.84 -7.68 6.99
C SER A 56 -2.76 -8.29 7.89
N LEU A 57 -1.78 -7.48 8.34
CA LEU A 57 -0.72 -7.90 9.26
C LEU A 57 -1.21 -8.03 10.70
N LYS A 58 -2.28 -7.33 11.06
CA LYS A 58 -2.91 -7.42 12.38
C LYS A 58 -3.66 -8.74 12.51
N LYS A 59 -2.94 -9.78 12.94
CA LYS A 59 -3.52 -11.08 13.30
C LYS A 59 -4.63 -10.87 14.35
N LYS A 60 -5.83 -11.42 14.09
CA LYS A 60 -6.91 -11.49 15.08
C LYS A 60 -6.45 -12.23 16.34
#